data_AF-A0A7K6N0Z7-F1
#
_entry.id   AF-A0A7K6N0Z7-F1
#
_cell.length_a   1.000
_cell.length_b   1.000
_cell.length_c   1.000
_cell.angle_alpha   90.00
_cell.angle_beta   90.00
_cell.angle_gamma   90.00
#
_symmetry.space_group_name_H-M   'P 1'
#
loop_
_entity.id
_entity.type
_entity.pdbx_description
1 polymer ?
#
loop_
_entity_poly.entity_id
_entity_poly.type
_entity_poly.pdbx_seq_one_letter_code
_entity_poly.pdbx_strand_id
1 'polypeptide(L)'
;QASLLKNDETKALTPASLQKELNNLLKFNPDFAEAHYLSYLNSLRVQDVFSSTHSLLHYFDRLILTGAESKSNGDEGYGRSLRYAALNLAALHCRFGHYQQAELALQEAIRIAQESNDHVCLQHCLSWLYILEQKIFDSCVLLEHSVNKSLHFGLP
;
A
#
# COMPACT_ATOMS: atom_id res chain seq x y z
N GLN A 1 14.12 -12.75 0.09
CA GLN A 1 13.72 -11.70 -0.88
C GLN A 1 13.10 -10.48 -0.20
N ALA A 2 12.02 -10.58 0.59
CA ALA A 2 11.40 -9.40 1.25
C ALA A 2 12.39 -8.56 2.10
N SER A 3 13.24 -9.20 2.92
CA SER A 3 14.29 -8.51 3.68
C SER A 3 15.30 -7.78 2.79
N LEU A 4 15.65 -8.36 1.63
CA LEU A 4 16.56 -7.73 0.67
C LEU A 4 15.87 -6.53 0.02
N LEU A 5 14.62 -6.65 -0.43
CA LEU A 5 13.87 -5.52 -0.98
C LEU A 5 13.73 -4.35 0.01
N LYS A 6 13.62 -4.62 1.31
CA LYS A 6 13.52 -3.58 2.33
C LYS A 6 14.86 -2.89 2.61
N ASN A 7 15.94 -3.66 2.66
CA ASN A 7 17.22 -3.19 3.21
C ASN A 7 18.29 -2.90 2.14
N ASP A 8 18.28 -3.65 1.04
CA ASP A 8 19.29 -3.56 -0.03
C ASP A 8 18.75 -4.17 -1.33
N GLU A 9 18.08 -3.35 -2.13
CA GLU A 9 17.47 -3.78 -3.40
C GLU A 9 18.51 -4.30 -4.41
N THR A 10 19.78 -3.88 -4.32
CA THR A 10 20.84 -4.29 -5.25
C THR A 10 21.22 -5.76 -5.10
N LYS A 11 21.02 -6.32 -3.90
CA LYS A 11 21.22 -7.74 -3.59
C LYS A 11 19.98 -8.58 -3.84
N ALA A 12 18.83 -7.96 -4.05
CA ALA A 12 17.62 -8.67 -4.43
C ALA A 12 17.70 -9.15 -5.89
N LEU A 13 16.89 -10.14 -6.24
CA LEU A 13 16.73 -10.53 -7.65
C LEU A 13 16.22 -9.34 -8.48
N THR A 14 16.53 -9.33 -9.77
CA THR A 14 15.97 -8.33 -10.70
C THR A 14 14.44 -8.42 -10.71
N PRO A 15 13.72 -7.32 -11.03
CA PRO A 15 12.25 -7.34 -11.06
C PRO A 15 11.66 -8.46 -11.91
N ALA A 16 12.22 -8.68 -13.11
CA ALA A 16 11.77 -9.72 -14.03
C ALA A 16 12.07 -11.14 -13.52
N SER A 17 13.28 -11.37 -12.99
CA SER A 17 13.64 -12.68 -12.44
C SER A 17 12.80 -13.03 -11.21
N LEU A 18 12.62 -12.07 -10.30
CA LEU A 18 11.80 -12.27 -9.10
C LEU A 18 10.34 -12.55 -9.48
N GLN A 19 9.78 -11.80 -10.42
CA GLN A 19 8.40 -12.03 -10.85
C GLN A 19 8.24 -13.41 -11.51
N LYS A 20 9.23 -13.87 -12.28
CA LYS A 20 9.23 -15.21 -12.87
C LYS A 20 9.23 -16.30 -11.79
N GLU A 21 10.05 -16.16 -10.75
CA GLU A 21 10.06 -17.11 -9.63
C GLU A 21 8.73 -17.11 -8.87
N LEU A 22 8.14 -15.94 -8.63
CA LEU A 22 6.84 -15.80 -7.99
C LEU A 22 5.72 -16.45 -8.81
N ASN A 23 5.69 -16.21 -10.12
CA ASN A 23 4.72 -16.83 -11.03
C ASN A 23 4.85 -18.36 -11.04
N ASN A 24 6.09 -18.87 -11.01
CA ASN A 24 6.33 -20.32 -10.91
C ASN A 24 5.81 -20.87 -9.59
N LEU A 25 6.05 -20.19 -8.47
CA LEU A 25 5.57 -20.61 -7.16
C LEU A 25 4.04 -20.62 -7.12
N LEU A 26 3.41 -19.54 -7.56
CA LEU A 26 1.95 -19.39 -7.59
C LEU A 26 1.26 -20.38 -8.55
N LYS A 27 1.97 -20.89 -9.57
CA LYS A 27 1.46 -21.98 -10.41
C LYS A 27 1.23 -23.28 -9.63
N PHE A 28 2.06 -23.56 -8.63
CA PHE A 28 1.93 -24.75 -7.80
C PHE A 28 1.07 -24.52 -6.55
N ASN A 29 1.08 -23.30 -6.01
CA ASN A 29 0.27 -22.92 -4.86
C ASN A 29 -0.33 -21.52 -5.04
N PRO A 30 -1.50 -21.41 -5.72
CA PRO A 30 -2.15 -20.12 -5.99
C PRO A 30 -2.57 -19.36 -4.72
N ASP A 31 -2.83 -20.09 -3.63
CA ASP A 31 -3.31 -19.55 -2.35
C ASP A 31 -2.19 -19.08 -1.43
N PHE A 32 -0.93 -19.13 -1.88
CA PHE A 32 0.20 -18.65 -1.10
C PHE A 32 0.23 -17.12 -1.04
N ALA A 33 -0.43 -16.56 -0.02
CA ALA A 33 -0.59 -15.12 0.20
C ALA A 33 0.74 -14.35 0.16
N GLU A 34 1.78 -14.87 0.80
CA GLU A 34 3.08 -14.20 0.92
C GLU A 34 3.77 -13.99 -0.44
N ALA A 35 3.51 -14.83 -1.45
CA ALA A 35 4.00 -14.57 -2.80
C ALA A 35 3.29 -13.40 -3.48
N HIS A 36 2.00 -13.19 -3.22
CA HIS A 36 1.27 -12.01 -3.68
C HIS A 36 1.81 -10.75 -2.99
N TYR A 37 2.08 -10.80 -1.68
CA TYR A 37 2.71 -9.68 -0.97
C TYR A 37 4.11 -9.36 -1.53
N LEU A 38 4.90 -10.39 -1.84
CA LEU A 38 6.22 -10.18 -2.44
C LEU A 38 6.13 -9.64 -3.88
N SER A 39 5.10 -10.02 -4.64
CA SER A 39 4.79 -9.43 -5.97
C SER A 39 4.41 -7.95 -5.85
N TYR A 40 3.66 -7.58 -4.80
CA TYR A 40 3.37 -6.19 -4.46
C TYR A 40 4.65 -5.39 -4.21
N LEU A 41 5.54 -5.87 -3.33
CA LEU A 41 6.82 -5.20 -3.06
C LEU A 41 7.70 -5.09 -4.31
N ASN A 42 7.70 -6.14 -5.14
CA ASN A 42 8.45 -6.17 -6.39
C ASN A 42 7.93 -5.13 -7.41
N SER A 43 6.61 -4.97 -7.50
CA SER A 43 5.95 -3.99 -8.37
C SER A 43 6.13 -2.56 -7.85
N LEU A 44 6.17 -2.39 -6.53
CA LEU A 44 6.33 -1.08 -5.89
C LEU A 44 7.68 -0.43 -6.23
N ARG A 45 8.79 -1.20 -6.25
CA ARG A 45 10.12 -0.67 -6.59
C ARG A 45 10.28 -0.24 -8.04
N VAL A 46 9.45 -0.75 -8.94
CA VAL A 46 9.42 -0.34 -10.37
C VAL A 46 8.35 0.70 -10.67
N GLN A 47 7.68 1.23 -9.64
CA GLN A 47 6.61 2.21 -9.73
C GLN A 47 5.41 1.77 -10.60
N ASP A 48 5.14 0.47 -10.66
CA ASP A 48 3.97 -0.06 -11.37
C ASP A 48 2.73 0.01 -10.47
N VAL A 49 1.91 1.03 -10.69
CA VAL A 49 0.68 1.28 -9.92
C VAL A 49 -0.33 0.15 -10.08
N PHE A 50 -0.54 -0.34 -11.30
CA PHE A 50 -1.56 -1.35 -11.57
C PHE A 50 -1.18 -2.68 -10.92
N SER A 51 0.04 -3.15 -11.19
CA SER A 51 0.51 -4.43 -10.66
C SER A 51 0.65 -4.41 -9.15
N SER A 52 1.15 -3.31 -8.57
CA SER A 52 1.26 -3.19 -7.10
C SER A 52 -0.12 -3.20 -6.43
N THR A 53 -1.09 -2.44 -6.95
CA THR A 53 -2.46 -2.42 -6.41
C THR A 53 -3.10 -3.81 -6.50
N HIS A 54 -3.01 -4.45 -7.67
CA HIS A 54 -3.57 -5.77 -7.91
C HIS A 54 -2.95 -6.82 -6.98
N SER A 55 -1.62 -6.87 -6.87
CA SER A 55 -0.94 -7.81 -5.97
C SER A 55 -1.24 -7.56 -4.49
N LEU A 56 -1.40 -6.29 -4.07
CA LEU A 56 -1.75 -5.95 -2.69
C LEU A 56 -3.15 -6.45 -2.33
N LEU A 57 -4.13 -6.20 -3.19
CA LEU A 57 -5.50 -6.67 -2.98
C LEU A 57 -5.57 -8.20 -2.98
N HIS A 58 -4.90 -8.86 -3.93
CA HIS A 58 -4.81 -10.32 -3.95
C HIS A 58 -4.21 -10.91 -2.67
N TYR A 59 -3.19 -10.28 -2.10
CA TYR A 59 -2.63 -10.70 -0.82
C TYR A 59 -3.67 -10.68 0.30
N PHE A 60 -4.39 -9.57 0.45
CA PHE A 60 -5.42 -9.45 1.49
C PHE A 60 -6.62 -10.36 1.24
N ASP A 61 -7.04 -10.54 -0.02
CA ASP A 61 -8.09 -11.50 -0.37
C ASP A 61 -7.69 -12.93 0.03
N ARG A 62 -6.43 -13.32 -0.21
CA ARG A 62 -5.95 -14.64 0.23
C ARG A 62 -5.95 -14.75 1.75
N LEU A 63 -5.48 -13.74 2.49
CA LEU A 63 -5.51 -13.77 3.97
C LEU A 63 -6.92 -13.97 4.52
N ILE A 64 -7.88 -13.25 3.94
CA ILE A 64 -9.29 -13.32 4.32
C ILE A 64 -9.86 -14.72 4.01
N LEU A 65 -9.62 -15.25 2.82
CA LEU A 65 -10.18 -16.52 2.37
C LEU A 65 -9.55 -17.74 3.06
N THR A 66 -8.26 -17.69 3.36
CA THR A 66 -7.56 -18.83 3.99
C THR A 66 -7.63 -18.81 5.52
N GLY A 67 -8.18 -17.75 6.13
CA GLY A 67 -8.26 -17.59 7.58
C GLY A 67 -6.88 -17.59 8.25
N ALA A 68 -5.82 -17.22 7.53
CA ALA A 68 -4.44 -17.22 8.05
C ALA A 68 -4.24 -16.21 9.19
N GLU A 69 -5.21 -15.33 9.40
CA GLU A 69 -5.26 -14.27 10.41
C GLU A 69 -5.47 -14.80 11.84
N SER A 70 -6.10 -15.98 12.01
CA SER A 70 -6.67 -16.44 13.28
C SER A 70 -5.68 -16.99 14.32
N LYS A 71 -4.37 -16.91 14.09
CA LYS A 71 -3.40 -17.56 15.00
C LYS A 71 -2.89 -16.73 16.17
N SER A 72 -3.24 -15.43 16.27
CA SER A 72 -2.56 -14.60 17.28
C SER A 72 -3.43 -13.83 18.27
N ASN A 73 -4.71 -13.53 18.04
CA ASN A 73 -5.54 -12.82 19.03
C ASN A 73 -7.01 -13.07 18.72
N GLY A 74 -7.78 -13.53 19.71
CA GLY A 74 -9.19 -13.93 19.60
C GLY A 74 -10.19 -12.79 19.36
N ASP A 75 -9.91 -11.92 18.40
CA ASP A 75 -10.87 -10.98 17.83
C ASP A 75 -11.28 -11.53 16.45
N GLU A 76 -12.25 -12.44 16.48
CA GLU A 76 -12.72 -13.22 15.35
C GLU A 76 -13.57 -12.37 14.40
N GLY A 77 -13.00 -11.99 13.25
CA GLY A 77 -13.80 -11.48 12.15
C GLY A 77 -12.99 -11.13 10.90
N TYR A 78 -13.64 -11.25 9.74
CA TYR A 78 -13.20 -10.76 8.42
C TYR A 78 -12.68 -9.30 8.42
N GLY A 79 -13.01 -8.52 9.46
CA GLY A 79 -12.68 -7.10 9.60
C GLY A 79 -11.19 -6.78 9.78
N ARG A 80 -10.34 -7.73 10.22
CA ARG A 80 -8.90 -7.46 10.42
C ARG A 80 -8.14 -7.36 9.10
N SER A 81 -8.27 -8.36 8.24
CA SER A 81 -7.97 -8.30 6.80
C SER A 81 -8.35 -6.97 6.16
N LEU A 82 -9.63 -6.63 6.26
CA LEU A 82 -10.21 -5.49 5.57
C LEU A 82 -9.63 -4.13 6.03
N ARG A 83 -9.50 -3.90 7.34
CA ARG A 83 -8.95 -2.62 7.84
C ARG A 83 -7.48 -2.42 7.48
N TYR A 84 -6.66 -3.46 7.55
CA TYR A 84 -5.26 -3.38 7.12
C TYR A 84 -5.12 -3.33 5.60
N ALA A 85 -6.06 -3.92 4.84
CA ALA A 85 -6.12 -3.77 3.39
C ALA A 85 -6.35 -2.31 3.00
N ALA A 86 -7.40 -1.68 3.54
CA ALA A 86 -7.71 -0.27 3.29
C ALA A 86 -6.55 0.66 3.70
N LEU A 87 -5.95 0.42 4.87
CA LEU A 87 -4.79 1.18 5.35
C LEU A 87 -3.57 1.06 4.42
N ASN A 88 -3.25 -0.15 3.97
CA ASN A 88 -2.11 -0.35 3.07
C ASN A 88 -2.40 0.20 1.66
N LEU A 89 -3.66 0.19 1.22
CA LEU A 89 -4.07 0.83 -0.03
C LEU A 89 -3.93 2.37 0.06
N ALA A 90 -4.28 2.98 1.19
CA ALA A 90 -4.03 4.39 1.44
C ALA A 90 -2.53 4.72 1.38
N ALA A 91 -1.71 3.91 2.04
CA ALA A 91 -0.25 4.04 2.00
C ALA A 91 0.30 3.91 0.57
N LEU A 92 -0.24 2.99 -0.22
CA LEU A 92 0.13 2.79 -1.63
C LEU A 92 -0.20 4.02 -2.48
N HIS A 93 -1.43 4.52 -2.39
CA HIS A 93 -1.83 5.74 -3.09
C HIS A 93 -1.00 6.94 -2.70
N CYS A 94 -0.71 7.11 -1.40
CA CYS A 94 0.14 8.18 -0.91
C CYS A 94 1.57 8.09 -1.49
N ARG A 95 2.14 6.89 -1.58
CA ARG A 95 3.46 6.66 -2.20
C ARG A 95 3.51 7.06 -3.69
N PHE A 96 2.40 6.95 -4.39
CA PHE A 96 2.28 7.36 -5.79
C PHE A 96 1.82 8.81 -5.99
N GLY A 97 1.65 9.58 -4.91
CA GLY A 97 1.15 10.96 -4.99
C GLY A 97 -0.34 11.07 -5.31
N HIS A 98 -1.09 9.97 -5.23
CA HIS A 98 -2.54 9.93 -5.44
C HIS A 98 -3.27 10.34 -4.16
N TYR A 99 -3.08 11.59 -3.72
CA TYR A 99 -3.48 12.01 -2.37
C TYR A 99 -4.98 11.95 -2.12
N GLN A 100 -5.81 12.23 -3.13
CA GLN A 100 -7.27 12.12 -3.01
C GLN A 100 -7.71 10.66 -2.80
N GLN A 101 -7.14 9.72 -3.56
CA GLN A 101 -7.42 8.30 -3.42
C GLN A 101 -6.88 7.75 -2.11
N ALA A 102 -5.72 8.26 -1.65
CA ALA A 102 -5.17 7.92 -0.36
C ALA A 102 -6.09 8.36 0.79
N GLU A 103 -6.66 9.56 0.70
CA GLU A 103 -7.61 10.08 1.69
C GLU A 103 -8.86 9.21 1.78
N LEU A 104 -9.48 8.89 0.65
CA LEU A 104 -10.68 8.04 0.61
C LEU A 104 -10.41 6.64 1.18
N ALA A 105 -9.29 6.02 0.81
CA ALA A 105 -8.91 4.71 1.35
C ALA A 105 -8.61 4.78 2.86
N LEU A 106 -8.04 5.89 3.34
CA LEU A 106 -7.71 6.09 4.75
C LEU A 106 -8.97 6.33 5.61
N GLN A 107 -9.94 7.10 5.10
CA GLN A 107 -11.24 7.28 5.73
C GLN A 107 -11.96 5.93 5.92
N GLU A 108 -11.89 5.06 4.90
CA GLU A 108 -12.46 3.73 4.98
C GLU A 108 -11.71 2.84 5.99
N ALA A 109 -10.38 2.91 6.03
CA ALA A 109 -9.58 2.20 7.04
C ALA A 109 -9.95 2.62 8.47
N ILE A 110 -10.16 3.93 8.70
CA ILE A 110 -10.60 4.47 9.99
C ILE A 110 -12.00 3.95 10.34
N ARG A 111 -12.94 4.00 9.41
CA ARG A 111 -14.31 3.52 9.62
C ARG A 111 -14.33 2.05 10.06
N ILE A 112 -13.64 1.16 9.33
CA ILE A 112 -13.59 -0.27 9.66
C ILE A 112 -12.87 -0.50 11.00
N ALA A 113 -11.78 0.22 11.27
CA ALA A 113 -11.05 0.09 12.53
C ALA A 113 -11.86 0.59 13.74
N GLN A 114 -12.69 1.62 13.58
CA GLN A 114 -13.64 2.07 14.60
C GLN A 114 -14.73 1.03 14.86
N GLU A 115 -15.32 0.48 13.81
CA GLU A 115 -16.35 -0.57 13.91
C GLU A 115 -15.83 -1.81 14.64
N SER A 116 -14.55 -2.14 14.47
CA SER A 116 -13.91 -3.27 15.14
C SER A 116 -13.18 -2.92 16.46
N ASN A 117 -13.25 -1.67 16.95
CA ASN A 117 -12.49 -1.20 18.11
C ASN A 117 -10.97 -1.50 18.06
N ASP A 118 -10.35 -1.51 16.88
CA ASP A 118 -8.91 -1.77 16.73
C ASP A 118 -8.10 -0.48 16.90
N HIS A 119 -7.73 -0.19 18.15
CA HIS A 119 -6.94 0.99 18.49
C HIS A 119 -5.54 1.00 17.86
N VAL A 120 -4.94 -0.17 17.57
CA VAL A 120 -3.63 -0.23 16.92
C VAL A 120 -3.73 0.25 15.47
N CYS A 121 -4.73 -0.26 14.73
CA CYS A 121 -5.00 0.19 13.37
C CYS A 121 -5.33 1.70 13.34
N LEU A 122 -6.10 2.20 14.31
CA LEU A 122 -6.41 3.63 14.42
C LEU A 122 -5.17 4.50 14.62
N GLN A 123 -4.21 4.07 15.46
CA GLN A 123 -2.94 4.81 15.61
C GLN A 123 -2.13 4.87 14.31
N HIS A 124 -2.11 3.78 13.55
CA HIS A 124 -1.51 3.79 12.23
C HIS A 124 -2.25 4.72 11.26
N CYS A 125 -3.58 4.75 11.28
CA CYS A 125 -4.37 5.65 10.45
C CYS A 125 -4.07 7.12 10.78
N LEU A 126 -4.01 7.49 12.07
CA LEU A 126 -3.67 8.83 12.53
C LEU A 126 -2.27 9.27 12.05
N SER A 127 -1.30 8.34 12.08
CA SER A 127 0.05 8.62 11.57
C SER A 127 0.02 8.92 10.07
N TRP A 128 -0.78 8.19 9.30
CA TRP A 128 -0.95 8.43 7.87
C TRP A 128 -1.73 9.69 7.54
N LEU A 129 -2.72 10.08 8.35
CA LEU A 129 -3.45 11.34 8.20
C LEU A 129 -2.47 12.52 8.27
N TYR A 130 -1.63 12.54 9.29
CA TYR A 130 -0.61 13.58 9.46
C TYR A 130 0.35 13.66 8.26
N ILE A 131 0.83 12.51 7.76
CA ILE A 131 1.70 12.46 6.59
C ILE A 131 0.96 12.99 5.35
N LEU A 132 -0.30 12.60 5.16
CA LEU A 132 -1.09 12.97 3.99
C LEU A 132 -1.37 14.48 3.95
N GLU A 133 -1.75 15.07 5.09
CA GLU A 133 -1.95 16.52 5.23
C GLU A 133 -0.69 17.31 4.86
N GLN A 134 0.47 16.87 5.36
CA GLN A 134 1.76 17.47 5.00
C GLN A 134 2.04 17.38 3.50
N LYS A 135 1.82 16.20 2.89
CA LYS A 135 2.07 16.00 1.46
C LYS A 135 1.16 16.84 0.57
N ILE A 136 -0.11 16.99 0.96
CA ILE A 136 -1.07 17.85 0.25
C ILE A 136 -0.63 19.31 0.35
N PHE A 137 -0.25 19.76 1.56
CA PHE A 137 0.23 21.13 1.77
C PHE A 137 1.48 21.42 0.93
N ASP A 138 2.50 20.55 1.00
CA ASP A 138 3.74 20.69 0.22
C ASP A 138 3.44 20.74 -1.29
N SER A 139 2.54 19.89 -1.77
CA SER A 139 2.13 19.88 -3.17
C SER A 139 1.46 21.19 -3.61
N CYS A 140 0.65 21.79 -2.75
CA CYS A 140 -0.02 23.07 -3.03
C CYS A 140 1.00 24.22 -3.16
N VAL A 141 1.95 24.30 -2.23
CA VAL A 141 3.02 25.32 -2.24
C VAL A 141 3.88 25.19 -3.51
N LEU A 142 4.23 23.97 -3.91
CA LEU A 142 5.00 23.73 -5.13
C LEU A 142 4.24 24.14 -6.40
N LEU A 143 2.93 23.88 -6.44
CA LEU A 143 2.08 24.31 -7.56
C LEU A 143 1.99 25.83 -7.63
N GLU A 144 1.73 26.50 -6.52
CA GLU A 144 1.68 27.96 -6.44
C GLU A 144 3.01 28.59 -6.89
N HIS A 145 4.13 28.08 -6.40
CA HIS A 145 5.45 28.55 -6.81
C HIS A 145 5.71 28.30 -8.31
N SER A 146 5.28 27.16 -8.84
CA SER A 146 5.42 26.84 -10.27
C SER A 146 4.60 27.78 -11.15
N VAL A 147 3.36 28.11 -10.74
CA VAL A 147 2.50 29.09 -11.43
C VAL A 147 3.09 30.49 -11.36
N ASN A 148 3.54 30.94 -10.18
CA ASN A 148 4.17 32.25 -10.04
C ASN A 148 5.43 32.37 -10.91
N LYS A 149 6.21 31.30 -11.00
CA LYS A 149 7.42 31.25 -11.81
C LYS A 149 7.10 31.20 -13.31
N SER A 150 6.06 30.48 -13.75
CA SER A 150 5.64 30.48 -15.16
C SER A 150 5.14 31.86 -15.59
N LEU A 151 4.35 32.53 -14.74
CA LEU A 151 3.91 33.91 -14.94
C LEU A 151 5.10 34.88 -15.04
N HIS A 152 6.11 34.73 -14.17
CA HIS A 152 7.32 35.55 -14.22
C HIS A 152 8.07 35.41 -15.56
N PHE A 153 8.08 34.22 -16.15
CA PHE A 153 8.71 33.98 -17.46
C PHE A 153 7.80 34.25 -18.66
N GLY A 154 6.56 34.73 -18.45
CA GLY A 154 5.60 34.98 -19.53
C GLY A 154 5.23 33.73 -20.33
N LEU A 155 5.36 32.54 -19.71
CA LEU A 155 4.90 31.29 -20.30
C LEU A 155 3.37 31.25 -20.21
N PRO A 156 2.67 30.77 -21.27
CA PRO A 156 1.21 30.67 -21.26
C PRO A 156 0.68 29.76 -20.14
#